data_AF-A0A2M6ZXP0-F1
#
_entry.id   AF-A0A2M6ZXP0-F1
#
_cell.length_a   1.000
_cell.length_b   1.000
_cell.length_c   1.000
_cell.angle_alpha   90.00
_cell.angle_beta   90.00
_cell.angle_gamma   90.00
#
_symmetry.space_group_name_H-M   'P 1'
#
loop_
_entity.id
_entity.type
_entity.pdbx_description
1 polymer ?
#
loop_
_entity_poly.entity_id
_entity_poly.type
_entity_poly.pdbx_seq_one_letter_code
_entity_poly.pdbx_strand_id
1 'polypeptide(L)'
;FVFAVKVSRFITHIKRLRNLGSAVENFLSRACLLQDKLGPFLYQLPPNMKRNVEVLESFLSSLPQRYQHVFEFRHESWLDDSIFRLLQRYNAGLCVFDMPGFTSPLAATSDFAYIRFHGGASLYSSCYSDEELSQWAQKIARLGEKVKAVYIYFNNDAEAFAVKNALTLTKFISIA
;
A
#
# COMPACT_ATOMS: atom_id res chain seq x y z
N PHE A 1 -10.23 6.53 14.37
CA PHE A 1 -9.98 6.95 12.96
C PHE A 1 -8.46 7.04 12.77
N VAL A 2 -7.93 6.48 11.69
CA VAL A 2 -6.48 6.34 11.45
C VAL A 2 -6.14 6.83 10.03
N PHE A 3 -4.97 7.44 9.84
CA PHE A 3 -4.47 7.91 8.55
C PHE A 3 -3.32 7.05 8.03
N ALA A 4 -3.35 6.65 6.76
CA ALA A 4 -2.12 6.31 6.04
C ALA A 4 -1.48 7.58 5.49
N VAL A 5 -0.16 7.70 5.64
CA VAL A 5 0.59 8.90 5.26
C VAL A 5 1.48 8.58 4.07
N LYS A 6 1.16 9.16 2.91
CA LYS A 6 1.99 9.02 1.71
C LYS A 6 3.30 9.80 1.89
N VAL A 7 4.41 9.09 1.81
CA VAL A 7 5.74 9.67 2.02
C VAL A 7 6.09 10.62 0.88
N SER A 8 6.84 11.68 1.20
CA SER A 8 7.24 12.73 0.26
C SER A 8 7.82 12.15 -1.04
N ARG A 9 7.37 12.72 -2.18
CA ARG A 9 7.89 12.44 -3.52
C ARG A 9 9.41 12.63 -3.60
N PHE A 10 9.97 13.49 -2.75
CA PHE A 10 11.42 13.67 -2.66
C PHE A 10 12.14 12.35 -2.31
N ILE A 11 11.60 11.56 -1.38
CA ILE A 11 12.19 10.29 -0.94
C ILE A 11 12.01 9.21 -2.02
N THR A 12 10.79 9.07 -2.56
CA THR A 12 10.43 7.93 -3.43
C THR A 12 10.74 8.14 -4.91
N HIS A 13 10.55 9.35 -5.46
CA HIS A 13 10.70 9.60 -6.90
C HIS A 13 11.97 10.36 -7.25
N ILE A 14 12.40 11.32 -6.43
CA ILE A 14 13.57 12.16 -6.71
C ILE A 14 14.84 11.42 -6.25
N LYS A 15 14.93 11.13 -4.96
CA LYS A 15 16.08 10.43 -4.36
C LYS A 15 16.02 8.92 -4.55
N ARG A 16 14.85 8.37 -4.88
CA ARG A 16 14.65 6.93 -5.16
C ARG A 16 15.28 6.06 -4.08
N LEU A 17 14.98 6.41 -2.82
CA LEU A 17 15.44 5.75 -1.60
C LEU A 17 16.95 5.85 -1.29
N ARG A 18 17.71 6.67 -2.03
CA ARG A 18 19.18 6.81 -1.86
C ARG A 18 19.56 8.17 -1.29
N ASN A 19 20.68 8.23 -0.56
CA ASN A 19 21.32 9.49 -0.13
C ASN A 19 20.32 10.48 0.51
N LEU A 20 19.53 9.99 1.46
CA LEU A 20 18.38 10.71 2.01
C LEU A 20 18.75 11.69 3.12
N GLY A 21 19.95 11.57 3.71
CA GLY A 21 20.33 12.36 4.89
C GLY A 21 19.24 12.26 5.97
N SER A 22 18.82 13.41 6.51
CA SER A 22 17.74 13.48 7.50
C SER A 22 16.31 13.50 6.90
N ALA A 23 16.13 13.34 5.58
CA ALA A 23 14.83 13.56 4.95
C ALA A 23 13.73 12.61 5.45
N VAL A 24 14.08 11.34 5.70
CA VAL A 24 13.14 10.34 6.25
C VAL A 24 12.77 10.70 7.68
N GLU A 25 13.75 10.93 8.55
CA GLU A 25 13.54 11.29 9.94
C GLU A 25 12.72 12.58 10.08
N ASN A 26 13.03 13.60 9.28
CA ASN A 26 12.28 14.86 9.22
C ASN A 26 10.82 14.64 8.80
N PHE A 27 10.56 13.69 7.89
CA PHE A 27 9.19 13.36 7.49
C PHE A 27 8.46 12.61 8.59
N LEU A 28 9.08 11.56 9.14
CA LEU A 28 8.49 10.71 10.17
C LEU A 28 8.19 11.52 11.43
N SER A 29 9.12 12.35 11.92
CA SER A 29 8.93 13.18 13.13
C SER A 29 7.70 14.09 13.04
N ARG A 30 7.42 14.65 11.85
CA ARG A 30 6.23 15.48 11.62
C ARG A 30 4.96 14.64 11.57
N ALA A 31 4.98 13.52 10.87
CA ALA A 31 3.81 12.63 10.79
C ALA A 31 3.45 11.99 12.14
N CYS A 32 4.43 11.79 13.02
CA CYS A 32 4.21 11.27 14.38
C CYS A 32 3.38 12.18 15.28
N LEU A 33 3.18 13.44 14.91
CA LEU A 33 2.24 14.32 15.59
C LEU A 33 0.78 13.85 15.45
N LEU A 34 0.48 12.92 14.54
CA LEU A 34 -0.82 12.25 14.45
C LEU A 34 -1.07 11.25 15.60
N GLN A 35 -0.05 10.88 16.37
CA GLN A 35 -0.15 10.02 17.56
C GLN A 35 -0.95 8.73 17.30
N ASP A 36 -2.01 8.48 18.07
CA ASP A 36 -2.91 7.33 17.99
C ASP A 36 -3.65 7.22 16.65
N LYS A 37 -3.69 8.30 15.87
CA LYS A 37 -4.28 8.32 14.52
C LYS A 37 -3.25 8.02 13.42
N LEU A 38 -1.98 7.82 13.76
CA LEU A 38 -0.95 7.46 12.77
C LEU A 38 -1.08 5.99 12.38
N GLY A 39 -1.30 5.74 11.09
CA GLY A 39 -1.24 4.43 10.47
C GLY A 39 -0.01 4.27 9.57
N PRO A 40 -0.10 3.44 8.52
CA PRO A 40 1.04 3.12 7.66
C PRO A 40 1.63 4.28 6.88
N PHE A 41 2.96 4.29 6.73
CA PHE A 41 3.69 5.14 5.81
C PHE A 41 3.75 4.51 4.42
N LEU A 42 3.12 5.15 3.42
CA LEU A 42 3.07 4.65 2.05
C LEU A 42 4.24 5.20 1.22
N TYR A 43 5.12 4.29 0.82
CA TYR A 43 6.23 4.48 -0.12
C TYR A 43 5.83 4.00 -1.52
N GLN A 44 5.10 4.84 -2.26
CA GLN A 44 4.83 4.58 -3.67
C GLN A 44 6.05 4.92 -4.53
N LEU A 45 6.63 3.91 -5.19
CA LEU A 45 7.75 4.07 -6.10
C LEU A 45 7.27 4.40 -7.53
N PRO A 46 8.05 5.16 -8.31
CA PRO A 46 7.65 5.52 -9.68
C PRO A 46 7.75 4.33 -10.63
N PRO A 47 6.93 4.30 -11.71
CA PRO A 47 6.89 3.19 -12.67
C PRO A 47 8.21 2.96 -13.42
N ASN A 48 9.05 3.99 -13.54
CA ASN A 48 10.35 3.90 -14.20
C ASN A 48 11.51 3.51 -13.25
N MET A 49 11.20 3.06 -12.03
CA MET A 49 12.20 2.53 -11.09
C MET A 49 12.15 1.01 -11.12
N LYS A 50 13.11 0.39 -11.81
CA LYS A 50 13.29 -1.06 -11.84
C LYS A 50 13.83 -1.59 -10.50
N ARG A 51 13.66 -2.89 -10.27
CA ARG A 51 14.15 -3.61 -9.09
C ARG A 51 15.62 -3.35 -8.85
N ASN A 52 15.93 -2.98 -7.61
CA ASN A 52 17.28 -2.93 -7.07
C ASN A 52 17.17 -3.35 -5.59
N VAL A 53 17.62 -4.58 -5.31
CA VAL A 53 17.41 -5.23 -4.01
C VAL A 53 18.25 -4.55 -2.95
N GLU A 54 19.49 -4.18 -3.28
CA GLU A 54 20.45 -3.56 -2.36
C GLU A 54 19.92 -2.22 -1.84
N VAL A 55 19.32 -1.41 -2.72
CA VAL A 55 18.74 -0.12 -2.37
C VAL A 55 17.49 -0.28 -1.51
N LEU A 56 16.63 -1.26 -1.83
CA LEU A 56 15.45 -1.51 -1.03
C LEU A 56 15.83 -2.03 0.37
N GLU A 57 16.77 -2.97 0.48
CA GLU A 57 17.21 -3.53 1.75
C GLU A 57 17.98 -2.51 2.60
N SER A 58 18.87 -1.72 1.99
CA SER A 58 19.54 -0.61 2.68
C SER A 58 18.53 0.42 3.19
N PHE A 59 17.48 0.70 2.41
CA PHE A 59 16.42 1.60 2.86
C PHE A 59 15.61 1.00 4.01
N LEU A 60 15.13 -0.24 3.87
CA LEU A 60 14.35 -0.95 4.90
C LEU A 60 15.10 -1.06 6.24
N SER A 61 16.38 -1.41 6.20
CA SER A 61 17.23 -1.49 7.41
C SER A 61 17.43 -0.15 8.11
N SER A 62 17.30 0.97 7.40
CA SER A 62 17.37 2.32 7.98
C SER A 62 16.05 2.79 8.61
N LEU A 63 14.92 2.11 8.34
CA LEU A 63 13.61 2.55 8.82
C LEU A 63 13.38 2.18 10.29
N PRO A 64 12.79 3.08 11.11
CA PRO A 64 12.40 2.75 12.47
C PRO A 64 11.29 1.70 12.48
N GLN A 65 11.56 0.55 13.07
CA GLN A 65 10.68 -0.64 13.07
C GLN A 65 9.38 -0.45 13.89
N ARG A 66 9.30 0.60 14.72
CA ARG A 66 8.10 0.92 15.49
C ARG A 66 6.94 1.45 14.64
N TYR A 67 7.18 1.80 13.37
CA TYR A 67 6.14 2.28 12.47
C TYR A 67 5.80 1.23 11.42
N GLN A 68 4.56 1.26 10.95
CA GLN A 68 4.13 0.47 9.82
C GLN A 68 4.60 1.12 8.52
N HIS A 69 5.39 0.39 7.72
CA HIS A 69 5.89 0.86 6.43
C HIS A 69 5.27 0.01 5.32
N VAL A 70 4.77 0.64 4.27
CA VAL A 70 4.15 -0.06 3.13
C VAL A 70 4.72 0.43 1.81
N PHE A 71 5.06 -0.49 0.91
CA PHE A 71 5.65 -0.19 -0.39
C PHE A 71 4.70 -0.51 -1.53
N GLU A 72 4.50 0.46 -2.40
CA GLU A 72 3.74 0.28 -3.64
C GLU A 72 4.69 0.32 -4.83
N PHE A 73 4.86 -0.83 -5.48
CA PHE A 73 5.71 -0.97 -6.65
C PHE A 73 4.90 -0.73 -7.93
N ARG A 74 5.43 0.11 -8.82
CA ARG A 74 4.80 0.45 -10.11
C ARG A 74 5.53 -0.14 -11.32
N HIS A 75 6.45 -1.08 -11.09
CA HIS A 75 7.19 -1.78 -12.13
C HIS A 75 7.22 -3.28 -11.80
N GLU A 76 6.87 -4.12 -12.78
CA GLU A 76 6.69 -5.58 -12.63
C GLU A 76 7.90 -6.30 -12.03
N SER A 77 9.11 -5.83 -12.32
CA SER A 77 10.35 -6.43 -11.80
C SER A 77 10.42 -6.54 -10.27
N TRP A 78 9.60 -5.76 -9.54
CA TRP A 78 9.52 -5.82 -8.08
C TRP A 78 8.57 -6.89 -7.56
N LEU A 79 7.62 -7.37 -8.38
CA LEU A 79 6.60 -8.34 -8.00
C LEU A 79 7.20 -9.75 -8.08
N ASP A 80 8.10 -10.04 -7.15
CA ASP A 80 8.90 -11.25 -7.09
C ASP A 80 8.98 -11.76 -5.65
N ASP A 81 8.91 -13.08 -5.46
CA ASP A 81 8.87 -13.69 -4.13
C ASP A 81 10.10 -13.35 -3.27
N SER A 82 11.26 -13.09 -3.88
CA SER A 82 12.45 -12.65 -3.14
C SER A 82 12.28 -11.26 -2.53
N ILE A 83 11.55 -10.37 -3.20
CA ILE A 83 11.19 -9.04 -2.69
C ILE A 83 10.15 -9.18 -1.58
N PHE A 84 9.17 -10.07 -1.74
CA PHE A 84 8.16 -10.29 -0.70
C PHE A 84 8.78 -10.87 0.58
N ARG A 85 9.71 -11.82 0.45
CA ARG A 85 10.50 -12.32 1.59
C ARG A 85 11.36 -11.23 2.22
N LEU A 86 11.97 -10.35 1.41
CA LEU A 86 12.71 -9.21 1.93
C LEU A 86 11.80 -8.28 2.75
N LEU A 87 10.62 -7.93 2.24
CA LEU A 87 9.63 -7.13 2.97
C LEU A 87 9.21 -7.81 4.30
N GLN A 88 8.94 -9.12 4.27
CA GLN A 88 8.62 -9.92 5.46
C GLN A 88 9.70 -9.86 6.54
N ARG A 89 10.98 -9.93 6.18
CA ARG A 89 12.09 -9.85 7.15
C ARG A 89 12.09 -8.53 7.94
N TYR A 90 11.56 -7.45 7.36
CA TYR A 90 11.48 -6.13 7.99
C TYR A 90 10.06 -5.76 8.44
N ASN A 91 9.12 -6.72 8.47
CA ASN A 91 7.69 -6.47 8.72
C ASN A 91 7.12 -5.29 7.90
N ALA A 92 7.57 -5.15 6.65
CA ALA A 92 7.11 -4.10 5.75
C ALA A 92 5.99 -4.63 4.85
N GLY A 93 4.92 -3.86 4.69
CA GLY A 93 3.77 -4.25 3.89
C GLY A 93 4.03 -4.07 2.39
N LEU A 94 3.55 -5.03 1.59
CA LEU A 94 3.28 -4.86 0.18
C LEU A 94 1.95 -4.13 0.05
N CYS A 95 1.93 -3.04 -0.72
CA CYS A 95 0.66 -2.46 -1.16
C CYS A 95 0.13 -3.33 -2.30
N VAL A 96 -0.86 -4.15 -1.99
CA VAL A 96 -1.68 -4.81 -3.01
C VAL A 96 -2.44 -3.71 -3.74
N PHE A 97 -2.46 -3.73 -5.06
CA PHE A 97 -3.25 -2.78 -5.82
C PHE A 97 -3.98 -3.46 -6.96
N ASP A 98 -5.11 -2.86 -7.32
CA ASP A 98 -5.94 -3.23 -8.44
C ASP A 98 -6.04 -2.07 -9.42
N MET A 99 -5.65 -2.31 -10.67
CA MET A 99 -5.73 -1.36 -11.79
C MET A 99 -5.74 -2.11 -13.13
N PRO A 100 -6.17 -1.46 -14.23
CA PRO A 100 -6.22 -2.12 -15.53
C PRO A 100 -4.80 -2.42 -16.04
N GLY A 101 -4.57 -3.64 -16.53
CA GLY A 101 -3.32 -4.04 -17.20
C GLY A 101 -2.12 -4.26 -16.29
N PHE A 102 -2.23 -4.05 -14.97
CA PHE A 102 -1.16 -4.34 -14.03
C PHE A 102 -1.71 -4.74 -12.66
N THR A 103 -1.56 -6.00 -12.29
CA THR A 103 -2.10 -6.55 -11.04
C THR A 103 -0.98 -6.88 -10.06
N SER A 104 -1.16 -6.51 -8.80
CA SER A 104 -0.30 -6.99 -7.71
C SER A 104 -0.79 -8.36 -7.23
N PRO A 105 0.11 -9.28 -6.85
CA PRO A 105 -0.26 -10.46 -6.08
C PRO A 105 -0.99 -10.06 -4.79
N LEU A 106 -2.02 -10.84 -4.43
CA LEU A 106 -2.70 -10.70 -3.14
C LEU A 106 -1.86 -11.38 -2.07
N ALA A 107 -1.02 -10.62 -1.38
CA ALA A 107 -0.13 -11.12 -0.34
C ALA A 107 -0.02 -10.12 0.82
N ALA A 108 0.10 -10.65 2.03
CA ALA A 108 0.54 -9.90 3.19
C ALA A 108 2.01 -10.21 3.47
N THR A 109 2.85 -9.17 3.49
CA THR A 109 4.28 -9.27 3.81
C THR A 109 4.61 -8.64 5.17
N SER A 110 3.59 -8.35 5.96
CA SER A 110 3.67 -7.79 7.31
C SER A 110 2.56 -8.37 8.17
N ASP A 111 2.57 -8.06 9.46
CA ASP A 111 1.47 -8.36 10.38
C ASP A 111 0.20 -7.53 10.14
N PHE A 112 0.19 -6.69 9.10
CA PHE A 112 -0.97 -6.02 8.52
C PHE A 112 -0.98 -6.20 7.00
N ALA A 113 -2.13 -5.97 6.37
CA ALA A 113 -2.28 -5.89 4.92
C ALA A 113 -2.69 -4.48 4.48
N TYR A 114 -2.36 -4.12 3.24
CA TYR A 114 -2.65 -2.80 2.70
C TYR A 114 -3.07 -2.92 1.22
N ILE A 115 -4.25 -2.39 0.88
CA ILE A 115 -4.87 -2.54 -0.44
C ILE A 115 -5.26 -1.18 -1.01
N ARG A 116 -4.93 -0.93 -2.27
CA ARG A 116 -5.34 0.26 -3.03
C ARG A 116 -6.09 -0.08 -4.31
N PHE A 117 -7.32 0.37 -4.39
CA PHE A 117 -8.15 0.26 -5.58
C PHE A 117 -8.01 1.49 -6.45
N HIS A 118 -7.53 1.34 -7.68
CA HIS A 118 -7.39 2.45 -8.62
C HIS A 118 -8.46 2.46 -9.70
N GLY A 119 -9.35 1.46 -9.76
CA GLY A 119 -10.39 1.31 -10.77
C GLY A 119 -10.14 0.08 -11.65
N GLY A 120 -11.14 -0.80 -11.79
CA GLY A 120 -10.99 -2.07 -12.50
C GLY A 120 -10.99 -1.93 -14.03
N ALA A 121 -11.87 -1.09 -14.58
CA ALA A 121 -12.02 -0.91 -16.03
C ALA A 121 -11.19 0.26 -16.58
N SER A 122 -11.06 1.34 -15.80
CA SER A 122 -10.29 2.53 -16.17
C SER A 122 -9.57 3.10 -14.96
N LEU A 123 -8.31 3.48 -15.17
CA LEU A 123 -7.47 4.04 -14.12
C LEU A 123 -8.07 5.36 -13.60
N TYR A 124 -8.39 5.36 -12.32
CA TYR A 124 -8.97 6.44 -11.52
C TYR A 124 -10.41 6.85 -11.84
N SER A 125 -11.04 6.27 -12.86
CA SER A 125 -12.32 6.76 -13.38
C SER A 125 -13.40 5.70 -13.58
N SER A 126 -13.17 4.45 -13.18
CA SER A 126 -14.23 3.42 -13.20
C SER A 126 -14.81 3.15 -11.83
N CYS A 127 -16.13 3.01 -11.75
CA CYS A 127 -16.84 2.42 -10.62
C CYS A 127 -16.67 0.89 -10.68
N TYR A 128 -16.39 0.25 -9.54
CA TYR A 128 -16.43 -1.21 -9.45
C TYR A 128 -17.89 -1.67 -9.40
N SER A 129 -18.18 -2.84 -9.96
CA SER A 129 -19.47 -3.50 -9.83
C SER A 129 -19.63 -4.14 -8.44
N ASP A 130 -20.87 -4.44 -8.06
CA ASP A 130 -21.17 -5.11 -6.80
C ASP A 130 -20.58 -6.54 -6.78
N GLU A 131 -20.55 -7.22 -7.92
CA GLU A 131 -19.91 -8.52 -8.09
C GLU A 131 -18.39 -8.44 -7.89
N GLU A 132 -17.73 -7.44 -8.48
CA GLU A 132 -16.28 -7.22 -8.29
C GLU A 132 -15.97 -6.96 -6.81
N LEU A 133 -16.75 -6.10 -6.15
CA LEU A 133 -16.58 -5.77 -4.74
C LEU A 133 -16.87 -6.96 -3.83
N SER A 134 -17.87 -7.80 -4.15
CA SER A 134 -18.17 -9.03 -3.41
C SER A 134 -17.02 -10.04 -3.50
N GLN A 135 -16.44 -10.23 -4.68
CA GLN A 135 -15.25 -11.08 -4.86
C GLN A 135 -14.04 -10.53 -4.08
N TRP A 136 -13.85 -9.21 -4.08
CA TRP A 136 -12.81 -8.57 -3.28
C TRP A 136 -13.06 -8.72 -1.78
N ALA A 137 -14.30 -8.62 -1.30
CA ALA A 137 -14.62 -8.84 0.11
C ALA A 137 -14.21 -10.25 0.57
N GLN A 138 -14.49 -11.29 -0.23
CA GLN A 138 -14.07 -12.66 0.08
C GLN A 138 -12.54 -12.82 0.13
N LYS A 139 -11.83 -12.20 -0.82
CA LYS A 139 -10.36 -12.18 -0.85
C LYS A 139 -9.79 -11.47 0.38
N ILE A 140 -10.38 -10.34 0.76
CA ILE A 140 -9.99 -9.52 1.90
C ILE A 140 -10.23 -10.25 3.22
N ALA A 141 -11.37 -10.93 3.38
CA ALA A 141 -11.68 -11.71 4.57
C ALA A 141 -10.62 -12.81 4.80
N ARG A 142 -10.31 -13.60 3.77
CA ARG A 142 -9.26 -14.62 3.82
C ARG A 142 -7.87 -14.05 4.10
N LEU A 143 -7.57 -12.86 3.57
CA LEU A 143 -6.30 -12.18 3.88
C LEU A 143 -6.25 -11.73 5.34
N GLY A 144 -7.37 -11.23 5.86
CA GLY A 144 -7.56 -10.75 7.23
C GLY A 144 -7.32 -11.83 8.30
N GLU A 145 -7.62 -13.10 8.01
CA GLU A 145 -7.36 -14.22 8.93
C GLU A 145 -5.89 -14.35 9.37
N LYS A 146 -4.95 -13.80 8.58
CA LYS A 146 -3.50 -13.96 8.78
C LYS A 146 -2.81 -12.71 9.33
N VAL A 147 -3.55 -11.62 9.51
CA VAL A 147 -2.99 -10.31 9.87
C VAL A 147 -3.82 -9.62 10.95
N LYS A 148 -3.21 -8.69 11.68
CA LYS A 148 -3.86 -7.94 12.75
C LYS A 148 -4.78 -6.84 12.23
N ALA A 149 -4.54 -6.36 11.01
CA ALA A 149 -5.31 -5.28 10.39
C ALA A 149 -5.23 -5.35 8.87
N VAL A 150 -6.29 -4.88 8.20
CA VAL A 150 -6.31 -4.65 6.76
C VAL A 150 -6.69 -3.18 6.50
N TYR A 151 -5.80 -2.44 5.87
CA TYR A 151 -6.06 -1.06 5.44
C TYR A 151 -6.48 -1.06 3.97
N ILE A 152 -7.62 -0.45 3.68
CA ILE A 152 -8.22 -0.45 2.34
C ILE A 152 -8.48 0.99 1.91
N TYR A 153 -7.98 1.37 0.74
CA TYR A 153 -8.19 2.71 0.18
C TYR A 153 -8.65 2.64 -1.26
N PHE A 154 -9.70 3.38 -1.58
CA PHE A 154 -10.11 3.64 -2.95
C PHE A 154 -9.48 4.95 -3.43
N ASN A 155 -9.04 4.97 -4.68
CA ASN A 155 -8.37 6.10 -5.33
C ASN A 155 -8.94 6.31 -6.74
N ASN A 156 -10.11 5.75 -7.03
CA ASN A 156 -10.87 5.96 -8.25
C ASN A 156 -11.86 7.12 -8.05
N ASP A 157 -11.30 8.32 -7.92
CA ASP A 157 -11.99 9.49 -7.37
C ASP A 157 -12.94 10.17 -8.35
N ALA A 158 -12.86 9.87 -9.66
CA ALA A 158 -13.79 10.45 -10.63
C ALA A 158 -15.23 10.12 -10.25
N GLU A 159 -16.13 11.11 -10.41
CA GLU A 159 -17.56 10.98 -10.07
C GLU A 159 -17.83 10.48 -8.64
N ALA A 160 -16.87 10.69 -7.73
CA ALA A 160 -16.91 10.18 -6.35
C ALA A 160 -17.07 8.65 -6.22
N PHE A 161 -16.65 7.87 -7.24
CA PHE A 161 -16.76 6.42 -7.20
C PHE A 161 -16.02 5.79 -6.02
N ALA A 162 -14.89 6.35 -5.60
CA ALA A 162 -14.16 5.89 -4.43
C ALA A 162 -15.03 5.81 -3.16
N VAL A 163 -15.87 6.83 -2.90
CA VAL A 163 -16.76 6.87 -1.74
C VAL A 163 -17.85 5.82 -1.87
N LYS A 164 -18.50 5.76 -3.04
CA LYS A 164 -19.55 4.76 -3.32
C LYS A 164 -19.03 3.33 -3.12
N ASN A 165 -17.88 3.02 -3.70
CA ASN A 165 -17.29 1.68 -3.63
C ASN A 165 -16.83 1.33 -2.22
N ALA A 166 -16.27 2.28 -1.46
CA ALA A 166 -15.90 2.04 -0.06
C ALA A 166 -17.13 1.69 0.80
N LEU A 167 -18.24 2.41 0.62
CA LEU A 167 -19.50 2.11 1.31
C LEU A 167 -20.07 0.74 0.91
N THR A 168 -20.07 0.42 -0.39
CA THR A 168 -20.54 -0.89 -0.87
C THR A 168 -19.65 -2.03 -0.36
N LEU A 169 -18.32 -1.91 -0.45
CA LEU A 169 -17.40 -2.93 0.05
C LEU A 169 -17.57 -3.16 1.56
N THR A 170 -17.81 -2.09 2.33
CA THR A 170 -18.07 -2.20 3.78
C THR A 170 -19.27 -3.09 4.07
N LYS A 171 -20.34 -3.01 3.26
CA LYS A 171 -21.51 -3.88 3.40
C LYS A 171 -21.15 -5.35 3.19
N PHE A 172 -20.34 -5.65 2.18
CA PHE A 172 -19.92 -7.04 1.92
C PHE A 172 -18.97 -7.60 2.97
N ILE A 173 -18.03 -6.79 3.48
CA ILE A 173 -17.11 -7.20 4.53
C ILE A 173 -17.86 -7.43 5.86
N SER A 174 -18.89 -6.64 6.16
CA SER A 174 -19.64 -6.78 7.42
C SER A 174 -20.56 -8.02 7.47
N ILE A 175 -20.74 -8.71 6.34
CA ILE A 175 -21.59 -9.92 6.21
C ILE A 175 -20.74 -11.21 6.23
N ALA A 176 -19.42 -11.09 6.05
CA ALA A 176 -18.47 -12.21 5.96
C ALA A 176 -17.76 -12.47 7.29
#